data_AF-A0A939P610-F1
#
_entry.id   AF-A0A939P610-F1
#
_cell.length_a   1.000
_cell.length_b   1.000
_cell.length_c   1.000
_cell.angle_alpha   90.00
_cell.angle_beta   90.00
_cell.angle_gamma   90.00
#
_symmetry.space_group_name_H-M   'P 1'
#
loop_
_entity.id
_entity.type
_entity.pdbx_description
1 polymer ?
#
loop_
_entity_poly.entity_id
_entity_poly.type
_entity_poly.pdbx_seq_one_letter_code
_entity_poly.pdbx_strand_id
1 'polypeptide(L)' 'MEQRLSGRLGRQVSVIELGTWQLGADWGQARDKDALAVLEAAIETA' A
#
# COMPACT_ATOMS: atom_id res chain seq x y z
N MET A 1 1.04 -12.38 -6.78
CA MET A 1 1.45 -11.10 -7.39
C MET A 1 2.72 -11.28 -8.22
N GLU A 2 2.96 -10.46 -9.26
CA GLU A 2 4.30 -10.37 -9.89
C GLU A 2 5.22 -9.49 -9.02
N GLN A 3 6.47 -9.91 -8.84
CA GLN A 3 7.48 -9.17 -8.09
C GLN A 3 8.75 -8.97 -8.92
N ARG A 4 9.48 -7.88 -8.66
CA ARG A 4 10.77 -7.57 -9.30
C ARG A 4 11.79 -7.12 -8.26
N LEU A 5 13.07 -7.41 -8.54
CA LEU A 5 14.17 -6.95 -7.70
C LEU A 5 14.29 -5.43 -7.81
N SER A 6 14.05 -4.73 -6.71
CA SER A 6 14.34 -3.30 -6.61
C SER A 6 15.84 -3.12 -6.46
N GLY A 7 16.49 -2.56 -7.48
CA GLY A 7 17.94 -2.29 -7.44
C GLY A 7 18.37 -1.38 -6.29
N ARG A 8 17.49 -0.48 -5.82
CA ARG A 8 17.76 0.41 -4.69
C ARG A 8 17.69 -0.32 -3.35
N LEU A 9 16.73 -1.23 -3.19
CA LEU A 9 16.46 -1.89 -1.90
C LEU A 9 17.12 -3.26 -1.78
N GLY A 10 17.59 -3.86 -2.88
CA GLY A 10 18.12 -5.21 -2.91
C GLY A 10 17.09 -6.27 -2.50
N ARG A 11 15.79 -5.99 -2.72
CA ARG A 11 14.67 -6.84 -2.30
C ARG A 11 13.67 -7.03 -3.45
N GLN A 12 13.01 -8.19 -3.47
CA GLN A 12 11.83 -8.40 -4.31
C GLN A 12 10.70 -7.52 -3.79
N VAL A 13 10.13 -6.70 -4.67
CA VAL A 13 8.98 -5.84 -4.37
C VAL A 13 7.90 -6.09 -5.41
N SER A 14 6.64 -5.87 -5.04
CA SER A 14 5.52 -5.98 -5.98
C SER A 14 5.69 -4.97 -7.13
N VAL A 15 5.27 -5.34 -8.34
CA VAL A 15 5.23 -4.40 -9.47
C VAL A 15 4.08 -3.38 -9.36
N ILE A 16 3.12 -3.63 -8.47
CA ILE A 16 2.02 -2.72 -8.13
C ILE A 16 2.15 -2.34 -6.65
N GLU A 17 2.14 -1.04 -6.39
CA GLU A 17 2.35 -0.46 -5.06
C GLU A 17 1.09 0.29 -4.61
N LEU A 18 0.84 0.32 -3.29
CA LEU A 18 -0.27 1.07 -2.71
C LEU A 18 0.12 2.53 -2.49
N GLY A 19 -0.49 3.45 -3.23
CA GLY A 19 -0.38 4.87 -2.97
C GLY A 19 -1.22 5.28 -1.75
N THR A 20 -0.59 5.85 -0.73
CA THR A 20 -1.24 6.24 0.54
C THR A 20 -1.54 7.74 0.66
N TRP A 21 -1.59 8.47 -0.45
CA TRP A 21 -1.77 9.93 -0.48
C TRP A 21 -3.09 10.42 0.15
N GLN A 22 -4.11 9.55 0.24
CA GLN A 22 -5.39 9.85 0.89
C GLN A 22 -5.39 9.56 2.40
N LEU A 23 -4.43 8.77 2.90
CA LEU A 23 -4.39 8.39 4.31
C LEU A 23 -3.79 9.55 5.12
N GLY A 24 -4.59 10.13 6.02
CA GLY A 24 -4.20 11.29 6.83
C GLY A 24 -4.25 12.63 6.08
N ALA A 25 -4.92 12.69 4.93
CA ALA A 25 -5.12 13.91 4.16
C ALA A 25 -6.52 14.51 4.38
N ASP A 26 -6.68 15.83 4.21
CA ASP A 26 -7.93 16.55 4.49
C ASP A 26 -9.01 16.44 3.39
N TRP A 27 -8.95 15.39 2.55
CA TRP A 27 -9.83 15.19 1.39
C TRP A 27 -11.19 14.57 1.76
N GLY A 28 -11.52 14.52 3.05
CA GLY A 28 -12.68 13.86 3.64
C GLY A 28 -12.28 12.95 4.80
N GLN A 29 -13.22 12.57 5.67
CA GLN A 29 -12.92 11.62 6.76
C GLN A 29 -12.94 10.18 6.24
N ALA A 30 -11.75 9.62 5.99
CA ALA A 30 -11.57 8.18 6.12
C ALA A 30 -11.50 7.85 7.62
N ARG A 31 -12.32 6.91 8.09
CA ARG A 31 -12.19 6.42 9.47
C ARG A 31 -10.90 5.61 9.54
N ASP A 32 -10.18 5.69 10.65
CA ASP A 32 -8.92 4.96 10.86
C ASP A 32 -9.05 3.46 10.56
N LYS A 33 -10.20 2.86 10.90
CA LYS A 33 -10.49 1.45 10.59
C LYS A 33 -10.54 1.15 9.09
N ASP A 34 -11.04 2.08 8.28
CA ASP A 34 -11.13 1.89 6.83
C ASP A 34 -9.74 2.03 6.21
N ALA A 35 -8.91 2.94 6.72
CA ALA A 35 -7.50 3.06 6.34
C ALA A 35 -6.72 1.78 6.65
N LEU A 36 -6.90 1.22 7.85
CA LEU A 36 -6.28 -0.04 8.24
C LEU A 36 -6.75 -1.21 7.37
N ALA A 37 -8.06 -1.32 7.10
CA ALA A 37 -8.61 -2.37 6.24
C ALA A 37 -8.02 -2.32 4.82
N VAL A 38 -7.77 -1.13 4.26
CA VAL A 38 -7.10 -0.98 2.96
C VAL A 38 -5.66 -1.50 3.01
N LEU A 39 -4.91 -1.17 4.06
CA LEU A 39 -3.54 -1.65 4.24
C LEU A 39 -3.49 -3.18 4.39
N GLU A 40 -4.42 -3.76 5.17
CA GLU A 40 -4.55 -5.21 5.35
C GLU A 40 -4.84 -5.90 4.02
N ALA A 41 -5.84 -5.43 3.27
CA ALA A 41 -6.20 -5.99 1.97
C ALA A 41 -5.05 -5.90 0.94
N ALA A 42 -4.24 -4.84 0.99
CA ALA A 42 -3.07 -4.70 0.14
C ALA A 42 -1.98 -5.74 0.47
N ILE A 43 -1.83 -6.12 1.74
CA ILE A 43 -0.88 -7.16 2.17
C ILE A 43 -1.38 -8.55 1.79
N GLU A 44 -2.68 -8.83 1.96
CA GLU A 44 -3.28 -10.13 1.60
C GLU A 44 -3.13 -10.45 0.10
N THR A 45 -2.98 -9.43 -0.73
CA THR A 45 -2.88 -9.55 -2.19
C THR A 45 -1.46 -9.37 -2.75
N ALA A 46 -0.47 -9.13 -1.88
CA ALA A 46 0.93 -8.87 -2.24
C ALA A 46 1.73 -10.11 -2.68
#